data_AF-A0A7C3HTX5-F1
#
_entry.id   AF-A0A7C3HTX5-F1
#
_cell.length_a   1.000
_cell.length_b   1.000
_cell.length_c   1.000
_cell.angle_alpha   90.00
_cell.angle_beta   90.00
_cell.angle_gamma   90.00
#
_symmetry.space_group_name_H-M   'P 1'
#
loop_
_entity.id
_entity.type
_entity.pdbx_description
1 polymer ?
#
loop_
_entity_poly.entity_id
_entity_poly.type
_entity_poly.pdbx_seq_one_letter_code
_entity_poly.pdbx_strand_id
1 'polypeptide(L)'
;MAWPKLWWMVGGIAVLAASGVGGSLWMRNHKPSQAGPTDPYRTYTATGQVMHLKALGAGGCAVQIKLHQWVSLSDGFTLAEMPQRGQLYTIGATPEQCLALEVALASAGEREDPESPRHIYYQAGQWQGGEWRMLGNPSAPRGCGGL
;
A
#
# COMPACT_ATOMS: atom_id res chain seq x y z
N MET A 1 83.29 -5.48 29.31
CA MET A 1 82.52 -6.60 28.76
C MET A 1 81.21 -6.07 28.20
N ALA A 2 80.84 -6.51 26.99
CA ALA A 2 79.56 -6.35 26.26
C ALA A 2 79.08 -4.90 25.96
N TRP A 3 79.35 -4.29 24.79
CA TRP A 3 78.74 -4.41 23.44
C TRP A 3 77.30 -3.85 23.26
N PRO A 4 77.04 -2.95 22.26
CA PRO A 4 75.77 -2.28 21.98
C PRO A 4 75.04 -2.84 20.72
N LYS A 5 73.79 -2.40 20.48
CA LYS A 5 73.02 -2.26 19.19
C LYS A 5 71.52 -2.20 19.56
N LEU A 6 70.74 -1.12 19.39
CA LEU A 6 70.45 -0.28 18.22
C LEU A 6 69.96 -1.06 17.00
N TRP A 7 68.64 -1.23 16.89
CA TRP A 7 67.84 -1.48 15.67
C TRP A 7 66.52 -0.71 15.84
N TRP A 8 66.36 0.49 15.24
CA TRP A 8 65.80 0.78 13.90
C TRP A 8 64.36 0.22 13.76
N MET A 9 63.28 0.94 13.41
CA MET A 9 63.02 2.22 12.72
C MET A 9 61.67 2.78 13.24
N VAL A 10 61.46 4.09 13.44
CA VAL A 10 61.06 5.13 12.46
C VAL A 10 60.03 4.68 11.42
N GLY A 11 58.86 5.30 11.46
CA GLY A 11 57.87 5.34 10.37
C GLY A 11 56.45 5.12 10.90
N GLY A 12 55.50 6.03 10.79
CA GLY A 12 55.48 7.30 10.10
C GLY A 12 54.05 7.81 10.01
N ILE A 13 53.93 9.13 9.96
CA ILE A 13 52.94 9.88 9.18
C ILE A 13 51.48 9.78 9.64
N ALA A 14 51.06 10.88 10.25
CA ALA A 14 49.69 11.33 10.32
C ALA A 14 49.07 11.42 8.92
N VAL A 15 47.89 10.82 8.73
CA VAL A 15 46.98 11.16 7.63
C VAL A 15 45.62 11.50 8.21
N LEU A 16 45.34 12.81 8.21
CA LEU A 16 44.01 13.37 8.21
C LEU A 16 43.31 12.95 6.90
N ALA A 17 42.29 12.11 7.01
CA ALA A 17 41.25 11.95 5.99
C ALA A 17 39.93 12.36 6.70
N ALA A 18 39.40 13.58 6.56
CA ALA A 18 38.91 14.22 5.34
C ALA A 18 38.01 13.29 4.51
N SER A 19 36.74 13.70 4.38
CA SER A 19 35.76 13.24 3.38
C SER A 19 34.92 12.01 3.75
N GLY A 20 33.99 12.17 4.69
CA GLY A 20 32.76 11.37 4.74
C GLY A 20 31.70 11.97 3.81
N VAL A 21 31.87 11.80 2.49
CA VAL A 21 30.85 12.11 1.48
C VAL A 21 30.29 10.79 0.94
N GLY A 22 28.98 10.61 1.01
CA GLY A 22 28.25 9.54 0.30
C GLY A 22 27.81 8.38 1.20
N GLY A 23 26.55 8.07 1.41
CA GLY A 23 25.34 8.53 0.74
C GLY A 23 24.13 8.39 1.66
N SER A 24 23.59 9.53 2.07
CA SER A 24 22.21 9.66 2.50
C SER A 24 21.31 9.59 1.25
N LEU A 25 21.11 8.39 0.70
CA LEU A 25 20.13 8.09 -0.35
C LEU A 25 18.68 8.03 0.18
N TRP A 26 18.36 8.89 1.16
CA TRP A 26 17.01 9.05 1.70
C TRP A 26 16.56 10.49 1.55
N MET A 27 16.60 10.97 0.31
CA MET A 27 15.83 12.12 -0.14
C MET A 27 15.44 11.86 -1.59
N ARG A 28 14.51 10.91 -1.78
CA ARG A 28 13.67 10.94 -2.98
C ARG A 28 12.84 12.21 -2.88
N ASN A 29 13.34 13.25 -3.55
CA ASN A 29 12.60 14.43 -3.93
C ASN A 29 11.31 13.96 -4.60
N HIS A 30 10.19 13.96 -3.87
CA HIS A 30 8.87 13.91 -4.49
C HIS A 30 8.70 15.24 -5.22
N LYS A 31 9.22 15.32 -6.45
CA LYS A 31 8.66 16.25 -7.43
C LYS A 31 7.19 15.86 -7.55
N PRO A 32 6.24 16.76 -7.24
CA PRO A 32 4.87 16.54 -7.66
C PRO A 32 4.92 16.61 -9.18
N SER A 33 4.95 15.46 -9.84
CA SER A 33 4.57 15.40 -11.24
C SER A 33 3.11 15.82 -11.26
N GLN A 34 2.89 17.07 -11.67
CA GLN A 34 1.60 17.63 -12.03
C GLN A 34 1.14 16.93 -13.33
N ALA A 35 0.93 15.63 -13.25
CA ALA A 35 0.02 14.94 -14.15
C ALA A 35 -1.35 15.13 -13.49
N GLY A 36 -2.30 15.73 -14.21
CA GLY A 36 -3.71 15.62 -13.83
C GLY A 36 -4.07 14.14 -13.62
N PRO A 37 -5.20 13.83 -12.97
CA PRO A 37 -5.54 12.44 -12.65
C PRO A 37 -5.52 11.64 -13.96
N THR A 38 -4.45 10.87 -14.14
CA THR A 38 -4.33 9.95 -15.26
C THR A 38 -5.33 8.86 -14.95
N ASP A 39 -6.22 8.57 -15.89
CA ASP A 39 -7.21 7.52 -15.69
C ASP A 39 -6.52 6.21 -15.25
N PRO A 40 -7.16 5.43 -14.36
CA PRO A 40 -6.58 4.17 -13.91
C PRO A 40 -6.36 3.25 -15.11
N TYR A 41 -5.15 2.68 -15.23
CA TYR A 41 -4.81 1.82 -16.37
C TYR A 41 -5.24 0.36 -16.16
N ARG A 42 -5.64 -0.01 -14.94
CA ARG A 42 -6.28 -1.29 -14.61
C ARG A 42 -7.43 -1.07 -13.68
N THR A 43 -8.54 -1.72 -13.93
CA THR A 43 -9.72 -1.62 -13.08
C THR A 43 -10.36 -2.99 -12.89
N TYR A 44 -10.90 -3.22 -11.69
CA TYR A 44 -11.65 -4.43 -11.40
C TYR A 44 -12.80 -4.15 -10.42
N THR A 45 -13.80 -5.03 -10.43
CA THR A 45 -14.77 -5.14 -9.34
C THR A 45 -14.43 -6.35 -8.49
N ALA A 46 -14.68 -6.29 -7.20
CA ALA A 46 -14.42 -7.41 -6.32
C ALA A 46 -15.38 -7.46 -5.15
N THR A 47 -15.48 -8.65 -4.57
CA THR A 47 -15.86 -8.77 -3.17
C THR A 47 -14.68 -9.24 -2.35
N GLY A 48 -14.52 -8.65 -1.17
CA GLY A 48 -13.48 -9.04 -0.25
C GLY A 48 -13.89 -8.76 1.19
N GLN A 49 -13.17 -9.40 2.10
CA GLN A 49 -13.33 -9.25 3.53
C GLN A 49 -12.46 -8.10 4.02
N VAL A 50 -13.05 -7.12 4.71
CA VAL A 50 -12.27 -6.05 5.34
C VAL A 50 -11.56 -6.62 6.56
N MET A 51 -10.23 -6.53 6.55
CA MET A 51 -9.37 -7.02 7.64
C MET A 51 -8.94 -5.89 8.57
N HIS A 52 -8.68 -4.71 8.00
CA HIS A 52 -8.21 -3.55 8.77
C HIS A 52 -8.58 -2.25 8.05
N LEU A 53 -8.90 -1.21 8.84
CA LEU A 53 -9.13 0.15 8.36
C LEU A 53 -8.16 1.11 9.05
N LYS A 54 -7.41 1.89 8.27
CA LYS A 54 -6.49 2.91 8.80
C LYS A 54 -6.89 4.29 8.27
N ALA A 55 -7.30 5.18 9.16
CA ALA A 55 -7.53 6.57 8.83
C ALA A 55 -6.22 7.29 8.44
N LEU A 56 -6.29 8.11 7.40
CA LEU A 56 -5.18 8.94 6.90
C LEU A 56 -5.46 10.44 7.10
N GLY A 57 -6.41 10.79 7.97
CA GLY A 57 -6.88 12.16 8.18
C GLY A 57 -7.69 12.66 6.99
N ALA A 58 -7.43 13.90 6.55
CA ALA A 58 -8.12 14.52 5.41
C ALA A 58 -7.90 13.79 4.07
N GLY A 59 -6.91 12.88 4.00
CA GLY A 59 -6.63 12.08 2.81
C GLY A 59 -7.52 10.84 2.62
N GLY A 60 -8.47 10.59 3.54
CA GLY A 60 -9.35 9.42 3.51
C GLY A 60 -8.79 8.26 4.35
N CYS A 61 -8.82 7.04 3.83
CA CYS A 61 -8.42 5.84 4.57
C CYS A 61 -7.73 4.81 3.67
N ALA A 62 -6.87 4.00 4.29
CA ALA A 62 -6.32 2.79 3.69
C ALA A 62 -7.08 1.57 4.23
N VAL A 63 -7.59 0.75 3.32
CA VAL A 63 -8.38 -0.44 3.63
C VAL A 63 -7.57 -1.67 3.28
N GLN A 64 -7.33 -2.55 4.25
CA GLN A 64 -6.74 -3.86 3.98
C GLN A 64 -7.86 -4.87 3.76
N ILE A 65 -7.88 -5.49 2.58
CA ILE A 65 -8.95 -6.37 2.13
C ILE A 65 -8.36 -7.73 1.77
N LYS A 66 -8.92 -8.81 2.34
CA LYS A 66 -8.67 -10.17 1.88
C LYS A 66 -9.59 -10.47 0.69
N LEU A 67 -9.01 -10.63 -0.49
CA LEU A 67 -9.78 -10.78 -1.72
C LEU A 67 -10.54 -12.11 -1.75
N HIS A 68 -11.83 -12.09 -2.10
CA HIS A 68 -12.62 -13.32 -2.23
C HIS A 68 -12.95 -13.65 -3.69
N GLN A 69 -13.48 -12.71 -4.46
CA GLN A 69 -13.73 -12.87 -5.90
C GLN A 69 -13.55 -11.52 -6.59
N TRP A 70 -13.23 -11.54 -7.87
CA TRP A 70 -13.09 -10.32 -8.67
C TRP A 70 -13.41 -10.58 -10.13
N VAL A 71 -13.69 -9.50 -10.85
CA VAL A 71 -13.93 -9.48 -12.29
C VAL A 71 -13.18 -8.29 -12.86
N SER A 72 -12.43 -8.51 -13.94
CA SER A 72 -11.73 -7.44 -14.64
C SER A 72 -12.74 -6.48 -15.29
N LEU A 73 -12.48 -5.18 -15.19
CA LEU A 73 -13.22 -4.14 -15.92
C LEU A 73 -12.41 -3.51 -17.04
N SER A 74 -11.11 -3.79 -17.10
CA SER A 74 -10.21 -3.33 -18.16
C SER A 74 -9.53 -4.50 -18.87
N ASP A 75 -9.13 -4.29 -20.11
CA ASP A 75 -8.16 -5.17 -20.76
C ASP A 75 -6.78 -5.02 -20.09
N GLY A 76 -5.92 -6.04 -20.17
CA GLY A 76 -4.50 -5.89 -19.81
C GLY A 76 -4.08 -6.29 -18.39
N PHE A 77 -4.81 -7.20 -17.73
CA PHE A 77 -4.21 -8.01 -16.66
C PHE A 77 -3.43 -9.17 -17.29
N THR A 78 -2.11 -9.21 -17.10
CA THR A 78 -1.36 -10.45 -17.34
C THR A 78 -1.61 -11.44 -16.19
N LEU A 79 -1.31 -12.72 -16.39
CA LEU A 79 -1.49 -13.76 -15.36
C LEU A 79 -0.81 -13.43 -14.02
N ALA A 80 0.36 -12.78 -14.06
CA ALA A 80 1.11 -12.39 -12.86
C ALA A 80 0.49 -11.20 -12.11
N GLU A 81 -0.36 -10.42 -12.78
CA GLU A 81 -0.94 -9.17 -12.26
C GLU A 81 -2.39 -9.34 -11.83
N MET A 82 -2.99 -10.49 -12.16
CA MET A 82 -4.32 -10.88 -11.72
C MET A 82 -4.39 -10.90 -10.19
N PRO A 83 -5.34 -10.16 -9.57
CA PRO A 83 -5.62 -10.29 -8.15
C PRO A 83 -5.89 -11.75 -7.76
N GLN A 84 -5.28 -12.20 -6.68
CA GLN A 84 -5.29 -13.59 -6.24
C GLN A 84 -6.25 -13.76 -5.07
N ARG A 85 -7.10 -14.78 -5.17
CA ARG A 85 -8.05 -15.13 -4.11
C ARG A 85 -7.31 -15.44 -2.80
N GLY A 86 -7.83 -14.92 -1.69
CA GLY A 86 -7.29 -15.12 -0.35
C GLY A 86 -6.10 -14.22 0.00
N GLN A 87 -5.55 -13.46 -0.94
CA GLN A 87 -4.45 -12.52 -0.69
C GLN A 87 -4.96 -11.20 -0.10
N LEU A 88 -4.08 -10.53 0.64
CA LEU A 88 -4.34 -9.21 1.22
C LEU A 88 -3.89 -8.11 0.27
N TYR A 89 -4.79 -7.15 0.06
CA TYR A 89 -4.54 -5.95 -0.72
C TYR A 89 -4.81 -4.71 0.11
N THR A 90 -4.00 -3.68 -0.06
CA THR A 90 -4.24 -2.36 0.50
C THR A 90 -4.82 -1.46 -0.58
N ILE A 91 -6.03 -0.96 -0.36
CA ILE A 91 -6.74 -0.09 -1.28
C ILE A 91 -6.97 1.26 -0.60
N GLY A 92 -6.56 2.35 -1.26
CA GLY A 92 -6.86 3.71 -0.80
C GLY A 92 -8.31 4.09 -1.10
N ALA A 93 -8.93 4.87 -0.22
CA ALA A 93 -10.28 5.37 -0.39
C ALA A 93 -10.36 6.85 0.01
N THR A 94 -11.19 7.63 -0.69
CA THR A 94 -11.46 9.03 -0.34
C THR A 94 -12.26 9.12 0.97
N PRO A 95 -12.31 10.29 1.64
CA PRO A 95 -13.11 10.46 2.84
C PRO A 95 -14.58 10.01 2.68
N GLU A 96 -15.21 10.33 1.54
CA GLU A 96 -16.59 9.94 1.24
C GLU A 96 -16.73 8.41 1.10
N GLN A 97 -15.77 7.76 0.44
CA GLN A 97 -15.75 6.31 0.29
C GLN A 97 -15.50 5.60 1.62
N CYS A 98 -14.70 6.19 2.51
CA CYS A 98 -14.47 5.68 3.87
C CYS A 98 -15.74 5.75 4.71
N LEU A 99 -16.49 6.86 4.63
CA LEU A 99 -17.78 6.97 5.30
C LEU A 99 -18.79 5.94 4.75
N ALA A 100 -18.86 5.80 3.42
CA ALA A 100 -19.71 4.78 2.79
C ALA A 100 -19.32 3.36 3.22
N LEU A 101 -18.02 3.11 3.39
CA LEU A 101 -17.50 1.85 3.91
C LEU A 101 -17.97 1.61 5.34
N GLU A 102 -17.84 2.58 6.25
CA GLU A 102 -18.31 2.45 7.62
C GLU A 102 -19.81 2.12 7.69
N VAL A 103 -20.63 2.78 6.85
CA VAL A 103 -22.07 2.49 6.74
C VAL A 103 -22.32 1.09 6.18
N ALA A 104 -21.60 0.68 5.13
CA ALA A 104 -21.72 -0.65 4.56
C ALA A 104 -21.33 -1.74 5.56
N LEU A 105 -20.25 -1.52 6.32
CA LEU A 105 -19.82 -2.41 7.38
C LEU A 105 -20.88 -2.44 8.48
N ALA A 106 -21.38 -1.31 8.98
CA ALA A 106 -22.41 -1.27 10.01
C ALA A 106 -23.69 -2.00 9.59
N SER A 107 -24.17 -1.78 8.36
CA SER A 107 -25.38 -2.44 7.82
C SER A 107 -25.22 -3.95 7.58
N ALA A 108 -23.99 -4.42 7.36
CA ALA A 108 -23.71 -5.85 7.22
C ALA A 108 -23.79 -6.63 8.55
N GLY A 109 -24.23 -6.03 9.67
CA GLY A 109 -24.48 -6.79 10.88
C GLY A 109 -25.14 -6.03 12.03
N GLU A 110 -26.31 -6.53 12.45
CA GLU A 110 -26.75 -6.53 13.85
C GLU A 110 -26.47 -7.93 14.46
N ARG A 111 -25.54 -7.98 15.44
CA ARG A 111 -25.78 -8.29 16.87
C ARG A 111 -24.97 -9.38 17.59
N GLU A 112 -24.27 -10.33 16.97
CA GLU A 112 -23.66 -11.42 17.78
C GLU A 112 -22.15 -11.61 17.70
N ASP A 113 -21.44 -11.02 16.74
CA ASP A 113 -19.98 -11.13 16.71
C ASP A 113 -19.30 -9.86 16.16
N PRO A 114 -18.67 -9.04 17.02
CA PRO A 114 -17.88 -7.88 16.60
C PRO A 114 -16.61 -8.25 15.82
N GLU A 115 -16.18 -9.51 15.83
CA GLU A 115 -15.06 -10.02 15.03
C GLU A 115 -15.49 -10.65 13.69
N SER A 116 -16.80 -10.72 13.43
CA SER A 116 -17.30 -11.32 12.18
C SER A 116 -16.80 -10.52 10.97
N PRO A 117 -16.07 -11.17 10.05
CA PRO A 117 -15.48 -10.44 8.96
C PRO A 117 -16.51 -9.96 7.94
N ARG A 118 -16.62 -8.64 7.85
CA ARG A 118 -17.62 -8.00 7.00
C ARG A 118 -17.09 -7.88 5.59
N HIS A 119 -17.76 -8.59 4.69
CA HIS A 119 -17.46 -8.54 3.27
C HIS A 119 -18.04 -7.26 2.68
N ILE A 120 -17.36 -6.74 1.65
CA ILE A 120 -17.81 -5.59 0.87
C ILE A 120 -17.72 -5.91 -0.62
N TYR A 121 -18.58 -5.28 -1.41
CA TYR A 121 -18.43 -5.13 -2.84
C TYR A 121 -17.79 -3.76 -3.13
N TYR A 122 -16.77 -3.72 -3.98
CA TYR A 122 -16.05 -2.50 -4.33
C TYR A 122 -15.51 -2.55 -5.76
N GLN A 123 -15.17 -1.38 -6.30
CA GLN A 123 -14.43 -1.24 -7.55
C GLN A 123 -13.10 -0.57 -7.24
N ALA A 124 -12.01 -1.06 -7.81
CA ALA A 124 -10.68 -0.51 -7.61
C ALA A 124 -9.97 -0.27 -8.94
N GLY A 125 -9.14 0.77 -8.96
CA GLY A 125 -8.29 1.14 -10.09
C GLY A 125 -6.83 1.24 -9.68
N GLN A 126 -5.92 0.95 -10.60
CA GLN A 126 -4.48 1.11 -10.42
C GLN A 126 -3.99 2.34 -11.18
N TRP A 127 -3.30 3.24 -10.48
CA TRP A 127 -2.70 4.45 -11.05
C TRP A 127 -1.22 4.28 -11.37
N GLN A 128 -0.71 5.15 -12.24
CA GLN A 128 0.72 5.26 -12.56
C GLN A 128 1.52 5.46 -11.27
N GLY A 129 2.21 4.40 -10.82
CA GLY A 129 2.80 4.30 -9.48
C GLY A 129 2.47 3.00 -8.75
N GLY A 130 1.51 2.21 -9.27
CA GLY A 130 1.14 0.90 -8.75
C GLY A 130 0.16 0.93 -7.59
N GLU A 131 -0.23 2.13 -7.13
CA GLU A 131 -1.19 2.33 -6.06
C GLU A 131 -2.60 1.95 -6.52
N TRP A 132 -3.30 1.19 -5.67
CA TRP A 132 -4.71 0.86 -5.86
C TRP A 132 -5.60 1.79 -5.07
N ARG A 133 -6.63 2.36 -5.71
CA ARG A 133 -7.67 3.16 -5.03
C ARG A 133 -9.07 2.75 -5.43
N MET A 134 -10.03 2.99 -4.55
CA MET A 134 -11.44 2.77 -4.84
C MET A 134 -11.94 3.78 -5.89
N LEU A 135 -12.71 3.29 -6.85
CA LEU A 135 -13.30 4.09 -7.93
C LEU A 135 -14.70 4.61 -7.62
N GLY A 136 -15.36 4.00 -6.64
CA GLY A 136 -16.72 4.35 -6.23
C GLY A 136 -16.98 3.93 -4.79
N ASN A 137 -18.16 4.28 -4.28
CA ASN A 137 -18.54 3.95 -2.91
C ASN A 137 -18.68 2.43 -2.74
N PRO A 138 -17.98 1.83 -1.75
CA PRO A 138 -18.16 0.42 -1.44
C PRO A 138 -19.56 0.19 -0.85
N SER A 139 -20.03 -1.06 -0.94
CA SER A 139 -21.35 -1.44 -0.43
C SER A 139 -21.35 -2.85 0.15
N ALA A 140 -22.37 -3.19 0.92
CA ALA A 140 -22.59 -4.56 1.37
C ALA A 140 -22.84 -5.47 0.14
N PRO A 141 -22.27 -6.68 0.07
CA PRO A 141 -22.53 -7.62 -1.01
C PRO A 141 -24.02 -7.95 -1.06
N ARG A 142 -24.65 -7.72 -2.20
CA ARG A 142 -26.04 -8.14 -2.42
C ARG A 142 -26.03 -9.60 -2.86
N GLY A 143 -26.65 -10.48 -2.07
CA GLY A 143 -26.94 -11.84 -2.50
C GLY A 143 -27.99 -11.87 -3.61
N CYS A 144 -28.35 -13.06 -4.09
CA CYS A 144 -29.37 -13.24 -5.13
C CYS A 144 -30.81 -12.88 -4.71
N GLY A 145 -31.03 -12.43 -3.47
CA GLY A 145 -32.35 -12.05 -2.93
C GLY A 145 -32.64 -10.55 -2.95
N GLY A 146 -31.82 -9.73 -3.63
CA GLY A 146 -32.01 -8.28 -3.68
C GLY A 146 -33.18 -7.86 -4.57
N LEU A 147 -34.35 -7.63 -3.97
CA LEU A 147 -35.38 -6.72 -4.46
C LEU A 147 -35.25 -5.38 -3.71
#